data_AF-A0A2A3TAJ7-F1
#
_entry.id   AF-A0A2A3TAJ7-F1
#
_cell.length_a   1.000
_cell.length_b   1.000
_cell.length_c   1.000
_cell.angle_alpha   90.00
_cell.angle_beta   90.00
_cell.angle_gamma   90.00
#
_symmetry.space_group_name_H-M   'P 1'
#
loop_
_entity.id
_entity.type
_entity.pdbx_description
1 polymer ?
#
loop_
_entity_poly.entity_id
_entity_poly.type
_entity_poly.pdbx_seq_one_letter_code
_entity_poly.pdbx_strand_id
1 'polypeptide(L)' 'MKELPEKFPEYSIMYKTLSKQIKLLKKTKVNSKEENDINLKIQNYQRELNKIKEKFPDNYFDEFDSS' A
#
# COMPACT_ATOMS: atom_id res chain seq x y z
N MET A 1 -9.80 -18.53 -13.96
CA MET A 1 -9.37 -17.14 -13.66
C MET A 1 -9.81 -16.87 -12.24
N LYS A 2 -8.91 -16.46 -11.34
CA LYS A 2 -9.35 -15.94 -10.03
C LYS A 2 -10.13 -14.65 -10.29
N GLU A 3 -11.32 -14.55 -9.72
CA GLU A 3 -12.21 -13.41 -9.94
C GLU A 3 -11.67 -12.15 -9.22
N LEU A 4 -11.98 -10.97 -9.78
CA LEU A 4 -11.67 -9.71 -9.12
C LEU A 4 -12.67 -9.47 -7.97
N PRO A 5 -12.27 -8.75 -6.91
CA PRO A 5 -13.18 -8.45 -5.80
C PRO A 5 -14.35 -7.57 -6.25
N GLU A 6 -15.50 -7.69 -5.59
CA GLU A 6 -16.74 -6.95 -5.96
C GLU A 6 -16.56 -5.43 -6.02
N LYS A 7 -15.71 -4.86 -5.15
CA LYS A 7 -15.41 -3.42 -5.14
C LYS A 7 -14.26 -3.04 -6.08
N PHE A 8 -14.04 -3.81 -7.14
CA PHE A 8 -13.14 -3.42 -8.20
C PHE A 8 -13.77 -2.27 -9.02
N PRO A 9 -13.04 -1.18 -9.37
CA PRO A 9 -11.60 -0.97 -9.23
C PRO A 9 -11.16 -0.22 -7.97
N GLU A 10 -12.07 0.13 -7.06
CA GLU A 10 -11.77 0.97 -5.87
C GLU A 10 -10.60 0.42 -5.06
N TYR A 11 -10.56 -0.88 -4.79
CA TYR A 11 -9.45 -1.48 -4.03
C TYR A 11 -8.10 -1.36 -4.75
N SER A 12 -8.08 -1.41 -6.09
CA SER A 12 -6.86 -1.23 -6.88
C SER A 12 -6.36 0.22 -6.81
N ILE A 13 -7.28 1.19 -6.89
CA ILE A 13 -6.97 2.62 -6.72
C ILE A 13 -6.43 2.89 -5.31
N MET A 14 -7.06 2.29 -4.30
CA MET A 14 -6.62 2.41 -2.90
C MET A 14 -5.21 1.83 -2.70
N TYR A 15 -4.93 0.64 -3.25
CA TYR A 15 -3.60 0.03 -3.23
C TYR A 15 -2.53 0.97 -3.80
N LYS A 16 -2.77 1.51 -5.00
CA LYS A 16 -1.84 2.44 -5.66
C LYS A 16 -1.63 3.72 -4.84
N THR A 17 -2.69 4.23 -4.22
CA THR A 17 -2.65 5.45 -3.42
C THR A 17 -1.84 5.26 -2.16
N LEU A 18 -2.10 4.20 -1.38
CA LEU A 18 -1.36 3.86 -0.17
C LEU A 18 0.12 3.56 -0.48
N SER A 19 0.41 2.85 -1.56
CA SER A 19 1.78 2.57 -2.01
C SER A 19 2.57 3.84 -2.32
N LYS A 20 1.95 4.82 -3.02
CA LYS A 20 2.54 6.14 -3.26
C LYS A 20 2.80 6.89 -1.96
N GLN A 21 1.84 6.89 -1.03
CA GLN A 21 2.02 7.55 0.27
C GLN A 21 3.16 6.95 1.08
N ILE A 22 3.32 5.63 1.10
CA ILE A 22 4.47 4.98 1.74
C ILE A 22 5.79 5.42 1.08
N LYS A 23 5.86 5.44 -0.26
CA LYS A 23 7.05 5.91 -1.00
C LYS A 23 7.40 7.36 -0.64
N LEU A 24 6.40 8.23 -0.45
CA LEU A 24 6.60 9.62 -0.03
C LEU A 24 7.08 9.72 1.42
N LEU A 25 6.42 9.04 2.35
CA LEU A 25 6.75 9.05 3.78
C LEU A 25 8.18 8.55 4.03
N LYS A 26 8.63 7.52 3.31
CA LYS A 26 10.02 7.00 3.39
C LYS A 26 11.08 7.98 2.89
N LYS A 27 10.71 8.94 2.04
CA LYS A 27 11.62 9.96 1.48
C LYS A 27 11.67 11.23 2.32
N THR A 28 10.72 11.42 3.24
CA THR A 28 10.66 12.61 4.09
C THR A 28 11.82 12.57 5.10
N LYS A 29 12.66 13.61 5.09
CA LYS A 29 13.66 13.83 6.15
C LYS A 29 12.96 14.43 7.36
N VAL A 30 13.03 13.77 8.50
CA VAL A 30 12.42 14.21 9.76
C VAL A 30 13.38 14.06 10.94
N ASN A 31 13.07 14.72 12.05
CA ASN A 31 13.75 14.49 13.33
C ASN A 31 13.26 13.18 14.00
N SER A 32 13.95 12.74 15.04
CA SER A 32 13.72 11.44 15.69
C SER A 32 12.31 11.26 16.29
N LYS A 33 11.63 12.34 16.67
CA LYS A 33 10.25 12.26 17.19
C LYS A 33 9.26 11.99 16.06
N GLU A 34 9.37 12.76 14.98
CA GLU A 34 8.55 12.59 13.77
C GLU A 34 8.85 11.28 13.03
N GLU A 35 10.06 10.73 13.18
CA GLU A 35 10.45 9.43 12.62
C GLU A 35 9.59 8.28 13.16
N ASN A 36 9.31 8.26 14.46
CA ASN A 36 8.45 7.23 15.07
C ASN A 36 7.00 7.31 14.55
N ASP A 37 6.44 8.52 14.47
CA ASP A 37 5.09 8.74 13.92
C ASP A 37 5.01 8.33 12.44
N ILE A 38 6.03 8.67 11.65
CA ILE A 38 6.12 8.27 10.23
C ILE A 38 6.21 6.75 10.09
N ASN A 39 7.04 6.09 10.91
CA ASN A 39 7.18 4.64 10.87
C ASN A 39 5.87 3.93 11.25
N LEU A 40 5.17 4.40 12.29
CA LEU A 40 3.86 3.86 12.66
C LEU A 40 2.83 4.02 11.54
N LYS A 41 2.82 5.19 10.88
CA LYS A 41 1.95 5.46 9.74
C LYS A 41 2.25 4.55 8.54
N ILE A 42 3.53 4.33 8.23
CA ILE A 42 3.96 3.38 7.19
C ILE A 42 3.48 1.96 7.52
N GLN A 43 3.67 1.50 8.76
CA GLN A 43 3.23 0.16 9.18
C GLN A 43 1.72 -0.03 9.03
N ASN A 44 0.93 0.98 9.40
CA ASN A 44 -0.52 0.95 9.22
C ASN A 44 -0.90 0.85 7.74
N TYR A 45 -0.27 1.65 6.87
CA TYR A 45 -0.52 1.57 5.43
C TYR A 45 -0.10 0.22 4.84
N GLN A 46 1.02 -0.37 5.29
CA GLN A 46 1.43 -1.71 4.87
C GLN A 46 0.42 -2.78 5.29
N ARG A 47 -0.14 -2.69 6.51
CA ARG A 47 -1.18 -3.62 6.97
C ARG A 47 -2.44 -3.53 6.09
N GLU A 48 -2.86 -2.32 5.72
CA GLU A 48 -4.00 -2.15 4.82
C GLU A 48 -3.71 -2.65 3.40
N LEU A 49 -2.50 -2.43 2.87
CA LEU A 49 -2.08 -3.00 1.59
C LEU A 49 -2.16 -4.53 1.58
N ASN A 50 -1.73 -5.20 2.67
CA ASN A 50 -1.81 -6.65 2.78
C ASN A 50 -3.26 -7.15 2.73
N LYS A 51 -4.17 -6.51 3.47
CA LYS A 51 -5.61 -6.83 3.42
C LYS A 51 -6.22 -6.64 2.03
N ILE A 52 -5.73 -5.65 1.28
CA ILE A 52 -6.13 -5.44 -0.11
C ILE A 52 -5.57 -6.58 -0.97
N LYS A 53 -4.28 -6.91 -0.86
CA LYS A 53 -3.64 -8.00 -1.65
C LYS A 53 -4.37 -9.32 -1.50
N GLU A 54 -4.81 -9.67 -0.28
CA GLU A 54 -5.56 -10.91 -0.01
C GLU A 54 -6.91 -11.00 -0.75
N LYS A 55 -7.47 -9.87 -1.22
CA LYS A 55 -8.73 -9.83 -1.98
C LYS A 55 -8.54 -10.03 -3.49
N PHE A 56 -7.30 -10.02 -3.98
CA PHE A 56 -6.99 -10.14 -5.39
C PHE A 56 -6.35 -11.49 -5.72
N PRO A 57 -6.33 -11.87 -7.00
CA PRO A 57 -5.49 -12.97 -7.47
C PRO A 57 -4.02 -12.78 -7.05
N ASP A 58 -3.32 -13.89 -6.84
CA ASP A 58 -1.87 -13.84 -6.64
C ASP A 58 -1.21 -13.12 -7.81
N ASN A 59 -0.15 -12.38 -7.53
CA ASN A 59 0.64 -11.63 -8.49
C ASN A 59 -0.09 -10.48 -9.21
N TYR A 60 -1.36 -10.18 -8.88
CA TYR A 60 -2.12 -9.08 -9.48
C TYR A 60 -1.43 -7.72 -9.34
N PHE A 61 -0.67 -7.54 -8.24
CA PHE A 61 0.01 -6.28 -7.95
C PHE A 61 1.52 -6.27 -8.30
N ASP A 62 2.09 -7.38 -8.79
CA ASP A 62 3.53 -7.51 -9.00
C ASP A 62 4.05 -6.57 -10.10
N GLU A 63 3.22 -6.30 -11.12
CA GLU A 63 3.51 -5.31 -12.16
C GLU A 63 3.62 -3.88 -11.58
N PHE A 64 2.87 -3.56 -10.52
CA PHE A 64 2.92 -2.24 -9.87
C PHE A 64 4.09 -2.10 -8.91
N ASP A 65 4.51 -3.19 -8.28
CA ASP A 65 5.64 -3.20 -7.34
C ASP A 65 7.00 -3.18 -8.08
N SER A 66 7.03 -3.51 -9.38
CA SER A 66 8.22 -3.51 -10.24
C SER A 66 8.59 -2.14 -10.86
N SER A 67 7.78 -1.09 -10.63
CA SER A 67 7.96 0.28 -11.16
C SER A 67 8.28 1.32 -10.06
#